data_AF-A0AB33Z1I5-F1
#
_entry.id   AF-A0AB33Z1I5-F1
#
_cell.length_a   1.000
_cell.length_b   1.000
_cell.length_c   1.000
_cell.angle_alpha   90.00
_cell.angle_beta   90.00
_cell.angle_gamma   90.00
#
_symmetry.space_group_name_H-M   'P 1'
#
loop_
_entity.id
_entity.type
_entity.pdbx_description
1 polymer ?
#
loop_
_entity_poly.entity_id
_entity_poly.type
_entity_poly.pdbx_seq_one_letter_code
_entity_poly.pdbx_strand_id
1 'polypeptide(L)' 'MPIYVLSGGGVVAKDGDRHYISAWQLPKLYGVNRSDCIAHPVGSKARGWIPPKDAIFLWPRNDGNYKLPEA' A
#
# COMPACT_ATOMS: atom_id res chain seq x y z
N MET A 1 13.41 11.13 5.12
CA MET A 1 13.11 9.98 4.23
C MET A 1 11.61 9.77 4.27
N PRO A 2 10.93 9.55 3.13
CA PRO A 2 9.49 9.35 3.10
C PRO A 2 9.11 8.08 3.89
N ILE A 3 7.98 8.14 4.60
CA ILE A 3 7.39 6.96 5.25
C ILE A 3 6.25 6.46 4.37
N TYR A 4 6.32 5.19 3.97
CA TYR A 4 5.28 4.57 3.14
C TYR A 4 4.31 3.75 3.98
N VAL A 5 3.02 4.04 3.89
CA VAL A 5 1.98 3.24 4.54
C VAL A 5 1.43 2.21 3.56
N LEU A 6 1.61 0.94 3.86
CA LEU A 6 1.22 -0.18 3.00
C LEU A 6 -0.19 -0.63 3.33
N SER A 7 -1.15 -0.37 2.45
CA SER A 7 -2.54 -0.79 2.64
C SER A 7 -2.91 -1.86 1.64
N GLY A 8 -2.75 -3.12 2.05
CA GLY A 8 -3.15 -4.27 1.24
C GLY A 8 -4.65 -4.34 1.02
N GLY A 9 -5.07 -5.04 -0.03
CA GLY A 9 -6.48 -5.11 -0.38
C GLY A 9 -6.76 -5.91 -1.63
N GLY A 10 -8.05 -6.08 -1.90
CA GLY A 10 -8.52 -6.65 -3.15
C GLY A 10 -8.44 -5.62 -4.28
N VAL A 11 -8.05 -6.08 -5.46
CA VAL A 11 -8.04 -5.30 -6.69
C VAL A 11 -8.61 -6.14 -7.81
N VAL A 12 -9.40 -5.52 -8.68
CA VAL A 12 -9.92 -6.19 -9.89
C VAL A 12 -8.96 -5.86 -11.02
N ALA A 13 -8.31 -6.86 -11.60
CA ALA A 13 -7.40 -6.68 -12.73
C ALA A 13 -8.19 -6.35 -14.02
N LYS A 14 -7.46 -5.94 -15.06
CA LYS A 14 -8.06 -5.54 -16.36
C LYS A 14 -8.83 -6.66 -17.06
N ASP A 15 -8.51 -7.91 -16.77
CA ASP A 15 -9.20 -9.13 -17.25
C ASP A 15 -10.51 -9.42 -16.49
N GLY A 16 -10.82 -8.64 -15.45
CA GLY A 16 -12.01 -8.81 -14.62
C GLY A 16 -11.80 -9.71 -13.40
N ASP A 17 -10.62 -10.32 -13.26
CA ASP A 17 -10.32 -11.21 -12.14
C ASP A 17 -10.00 -10.42 -10.87
N ARG A 18 -10.49 -10.94 -9.74
CA ARG A 18 -10.21 -10.35 -8.43
C ARG A 18 -8.94 -10.95 -7.84
N HIS A 19 -7.94 -10.10 -7.65
CA HIS A 19 -6.70 -10.46 -6.97
C HIS A 19 -6.67 -9.86 -5.57
N TYR A 20 -6.00 -10.54 -4.66
CA TYR A 20 -5.65 -9.99 -3.36
C TYR A 20 -4.16 -9.69 -3.34
N ILE A 21 -3.80 -8.44 -3.03
CA ILE A 21 -2.43 -8.01 -2.87
C ILE A 21 -2.23 -7.65 -1.40
N SER A 22 -1.39 -8.41 -0.72
CA SER A 22 -1.02 -8.13 0.66
C SER A 22 -0.21 -6.85 0.76
N ALA A 23 -0.28 -6.19 1.92
CA ALA A 23 0.49 -4.98 2.20
C ALA A 23 1.99 -5.19 1.91
N TRP A 24 2.55 -6.35 2.26
CA TRP A 24 3.97 -6.67 2.10
C TRP A 24 4.42 -6.97 0.68
N GLN A 25 3.50 -7.13 -0.27
CA GLN A 25 3.84 -7.21 -1.69
C GLN A 25 4.03 -5.82 -2.31
N LEU A 26 3.40 -4.79 -1.74
CA LEU A 26 3.44 -3.43 -2.27
C LEU A 26 4.85 -2.83 -2.36
N PRO A 27 5.78 -3.02 -1.40
CA PRO A 27 7.14 -2.48 -1.51
C PRO A 27 7.86 -2.95 -2.77
N LYS A 28 7.70 -4.24 -3.11
CA LYS A 28 8.28 -4.82 -4.32
C LYS A 28 7.66 -4.25 -5.59
N LEU A 29 6.34 -4.04 -5.59
CA LEU A 29 5.61 -3.51 -6.74
C LEU A 29 5.94 -2.04 -6.99
N TYR A 30 6.03 -1.24 -5.93
CA TYR A 30 6.35 0.19 -5.98
C TYR A 30 7.85 0.50 -6.02
N GLY A 31 8.72 -0.50 -5.87
CA GLY A 31 10.17 -0.32 -5.88
C GLY A 31 10.72 0.43 -4.67
N VAL A 32 10.07 0.35 -3.50
CA VAL A 32 10.52 1.00 -2.25
C VAL A 32 11.17 0.03 -1.28
N ASN A 33 12.07 0.54 -0.45
CA ASN A 33 12.70 -0.26 0.58
C ASN A 33 11.72 -0.58 1.72
N ARG A 34 11.72 -1.84 2.16
CA ARG A 34 10.84 -2.31 3.23
C ARG A 34 11.15 -1.65 4.58
N SER A 35 12.37 -1.18 4.80
CA SER A 35 12.75 -0.41 6.01
C SER A 35 11.97 0.89 6.15
N ASP A 36 11.49 1.46 5.04
CA ASP A 36 10.82 2.76 4.98
C ASP A 36 9.29 2.61 5.04
N CYS A 37 8.81 1.39 5.31
CA CYS A 37 7.42 1.03 5.18
C CYS A 37 6.78 0.66 6.52
N ILE A 38 5.52 1.06 6.71
CA ILE A 38 4.66 0.70 7.83
C ILE A 38 3.42 0.00 7.26
N ALA A 39 3.07 -1.18 7.79
CA ALA A 39 1.82 -1.83 7.41
C ALA A 39 0.62 -1.08 8.00
N HIS A 40 -0.36 -0.73 7.17
CA HIS A 40 -1.61 -0.14 7.61
C HIS A 40 -2.35 -1.15 8.53
N PRO A 41 -2.66 -0.79 9.79
CA PRO A 41 -3.35 -1.71 10.68
C PRO A 41 -4.77 -1.98 10.21
N VAL A 42 -5.27 -3.18 10.53
CA VAL A 42 -6.61 -3.66 10.16
C VAL A 42 -7.40 -4.08 11.39
N GLY A 43 -8.73 -4.13 11.26
CA GLY A 43 -9.63 -4.53 12.34
C GLY A 43 -9.59 -3.57 13.53
N SER A 44 -9.60 -4.11 14.75
CA SER A 44 -9.58 -3.31 15.98
C SER A 44 -8.34 -2.43 16.12
N LYS A 45 -7.22 -2.81 15.50
CA LYS A 45 -5.96 -2.04 15.51
C LYS A 45 -6.02 -0.77 14.65
N ALA A 46 -6.97 -0.68 13.72
CA ALA A 46 -7.16 0.52 12.91
C ALA A 46 -7.85 1.65 13.69
N ARG A 47 -8.53 1.32 14.80
CA ARG A 47 -9.32 2.29 15.57
C ARG A 47 -8.38 3.29 16.26
N GLY A 48 -8.45 4.56 15.84
CA GLY A 48 -7.64 5.64 16.39
C GLY A 48 -6.18 5.62 15.93
N TRP A 49 -5.82 4.79 14.95
CA TRP A 49 -4.50 4.84 14.35
C TRP A 49 -4.38 6.09 13.47
N ILE A 50 -3.28 6.82 13.65
CA ILE A 50 -2.97 8.03 12.88
C ILE A 50 -1.66 7.75 12.14
N PRO A 51 -1.63 7.88 10.80
CA PRO A 51 -0.39 7.73 10.04
C PRO A 51 0.61 8.83 10.43
N PRO A 52 1.93 8.57 10.30
CA PRO A 52 2.92 9.63 10.44
C PRO A 52 2.63 10.81 9.50
N LYS A 53 3.02 12.01 9.93
CA LYS A 53 2.89 13.20 9.11
C LYS A 53 3.65 13.00 7.79
N ASP A 54 3.05 13.42 6.68
CA ASP A 54 3.61 13.32 5.33
C ASP A 54 3.83 11.88 4.83
N ALA A 55 3.14 10.90 5.45
CA ALA A 55 3.20 9.52 5.00
C ALA A 55 2.49 9.32 3.66
N ILE A 56 3.14 8.57 2.76
CA ILE A 56 2.61 8.27 1.43
C ILE A 56 1.93 6.90 1.48
N PHE A 57 0.64 6.85 1.17
CA PHE A 57 -0.10 5.58 1.14
C PHE A 57 0.10 4.84 -0.18
N LEU A 58 0.49 3.58 -0.08
CA LEU A 58 0.63 2.66 -1.20
C LEU A 58 -0.55 1.68 -1.18
N TRP A 59 -1.18 1.50 -2.34
CA TRP A 59 -2.38 0.70 -2.53
C TRP A 59 -2.23 -0.26 -3.72
N PRO A 60 -2.93 -1.40 -3.73
CA PRO A 60 -3.11 -2.21 -4.93
C PRO A 60 -3.64 -1.35 -6.10
N ARG A 61 -3.11 -1.59 -7.30
CA ARG A 61 -3.51 -0.90 -8.54
C ARG A 61 -3.99 -1.91 -9.57
N ASN A 62 -5.12 -1.62 -10.21
CA ASN A 62 -5.78 -2.51 -11.18
C ASN A 62 -5.11 -2.47 -12.56
N ASP A 63 -4.45 -1.37 -12.88
CA ASP A 63 -3.76 -1.15 -14.14
C ASP A 63 -2.33 -1.72 -14.16
N GLY A 64 -1.86 -2.23 -13.02
CA GLY A 64 -0.50 -2.72 -12.83
C GLY A 64 0.57 -1.62 -12.79
N ASN A 65 0.17 -0.34 -12.82
CA ASN A 65 1.09 0.78 -12.88
C ASN A 65 1.46 1.27 -11.47
N TYR A 66 2.46 0.63 -10.88
CA TYR A 66 2.93 0.91 -9.53
C TYR A 66 3.99 2.02 -9.47
N LYS A 67 3.65 3.22 -9.97
CA LYS A 67 4.49 4.42 -9.82
C LYS A 67 4.24 5.08 -8.46
N LEU A 68 5.31 5.60 -7.85
CA LEU A 68 5.20 6.36 -6.61
C LEU A 68 4.28 7.58 -6.81
N PRO A 69 3.33 7.82 -5.88
CA PRO A 69 2.58 9.08 -5.87
C PRO A 69 3.56 10.24 -5.67
N GLU A 70 3.42 11.31 -6.45
CA GLU A 70 4.07 12.57 -6.12
C GLU A 70 3.47 13.09 -4.80
N ALA A 71 4.34 13.56 -3.90
CA ALA A 71 3.97 14.07 -2.58
C ALA A 71 3.42 15.51 -2.67
#